data_AF-A0A1J6KC04-F1
#
_entry.id   AF-A0A1J6KC04-F1
#
_cell.length_a   1.000
_cell.length_b   1.000
_cell.length_c   1.000
_cell.angle_alpha   90.00
_cell.angle_beta   90.00
_cell.angle_gamma   90.00
#
_symmetry.space_group_name_H-M   'P 1'
#
loop_
_entity.id
_entity.type
_entity.pdbx_description
1 polymer ?
#
loop_
_entity_poly.entity_id
_entity_poly.type
_entity_poly.pdbx_seq_one_letter_code
_entity_poly.pdbx_strand_id
1 'polypeptide(L)'
;LRKKRKIGETSVVKLTEHCSAILQNKLPQKCGNPGSFTILCSVGTIHFDKSLCDSGASINLMPLSIYREPKKEIGEIRSATISLQQAHQTTIIPEWIVEDMLVRVGKFVFPVDFIVVNMEENKEVPLILGRSFLATGRAILD
;
A
#
# COMPACT_ATOMS: atom_id res chain seq x y z
N LEU A 1 -63.87 13.76 28.67
CA LEU A 1 -63.19 14.08 27.38
C LEU A 1 -61.74 13.61 27.44
N ARG A 2 -61.41 12.45 26.85
CA ARG A 2 -60.06 11.86 26.91
C ARG A 2 -59.20 12.47 25.79
N LYS A 3 -58.27 13.39 26.12
CA LYS A 3 -57.32 13.96 25.16
C LYS A 3 -56.35 12.87 24.68
N LYS A 4 -56.45 12.44 23.42
CA LYS A 4 -55.42 11.64 22.75
C LYS A 4 -54.21 12.53 22.49
N ARG A 5 -53.05 12.21 23.07
CA ARG A 5 -51.77 12.86 22.76
C ARG A 5 -51.37 12.45 21.33
N LYS A 6 -51.14 13.43 20.45
CA LYS A 6 -50.58 13.22 19.11
C LYS A 6 -49.11 12.82 19.27
N ILE A 7 -48.70 11.70 18.68
CA ILE A 7 -47.30 11.29 18.58
C ILE A 7 -46.60 12.27 17.62
N GLY A 8 -45.49 12.85 18.07
CA GLY A 8 -44.70 13.85 17.35
C GLY A 8 -43.90 13.28 16.19
N GLU A 9 -43.47 14.19 15.32
CA GLU A 9 -42.82 14.01 14.03
C GLU A 9 -41.67 12.99 14.04
N THR A 10 -41.68 12.10 13.04
CA THR A 10 -40.60 11.15 12.77
C THR A 10 -39.51 11.89 12.00
N SER A 11 -38.39 12.22 12.65
CA SER A 11 -37.20 12.76 11.97
C SER A 11 -36.46 11.61 11.28
N VAL A 12 -36.39 11.67 9.95
CA VAL A 12 -35.58 10.74 9.15
C VAL A 12 -34.16 11.26 9.12
N VAL A 13 -33.25 10.59 9.83
CA VAL A 13 -31.81 10.90 9.81
C VAL A 13 -31.12 9.98 8.81
N LYS A 14 -30.34 10.54 7.87
CA LYS A 14 -29.50 9.74 6.97
C LYS A 14 -28.32 9.18 7.76
N LEU A 15 -28.22 7.86 7.79
CA LEU A 15 -27.12 7.14 8.43
C LEU A 15 -26.00 6.88 7.41
N THR A 16 -24.76 6.87 7.87
CA THR A 16 -23.61 6.40 7.08
C THR A 16 -23.68 4.87 6.96
N GLU A 17 -22.96 4.29 5.99
CA GLU A 17 -22.92 2.83 5.81
C GLU A 17 -22.41 2.10 7.06
N HIS A 18 -21.41 2.67 7.74
CA HIS A 18 -20.89 2.13 9.00
C HIS A 18 -21.95 2.10 10.11
N CYS A 19 -22.69 3.20 10.30
CA CYS A 19 -23.77 3.26 11.28
C CYS A 19 -24.94 2.34 10.91
N SER A 20 -25.22 2.19 9.62
CA SER A 20 -26.25 1.27 9.12
C SER A 20 -25.87 -0.19 9.36
N ALA A 21 -24.59 -0.56 9.18
CA ALA A 21 -24.09 -1.90 9.44
C ALA A 21 -24.17 -2.28 10.92
N ILE A 22 -23.80 -1.35 11.83
CA ILE A 22 -23.93 -1.53 13.29
C ILE A 22 -25.40 -1.79 13.66
N LEU A 23 -26.33 -0.97 13.17
CA LEU A 23 -27.75 -1.13 13.48
C LEU A 23 -28.36 -2.40 12.87
N GLN A 24 -27.83 -2.87 11.74
CA GLN A 24 -28.26 -4.12 11.10
C GLN A 24 -27.54 -5.36 11.64
N ASN A 25 -26.65 -5.23 12.64
CA ASN A 25 -25.78 -6.31 13.12
C ASN A 25 -25.04 -7.03 11.97
N LYS A 26 -24.72 -6.32 10.91
CA LYS A 26 -23.91 -6.82 9.80
C LYS A 26 -22.47 -6.40 10.01
N LEU A 27 -21.53 -7.28 9.70
CA LEU A 27 -20.13 -6.91 9.63
C LEU A 27 -20.00 -5.80 8.58
N PRO A 28 -19.49 -4.60 8.92
CA PRO A 28 -19.21 -3.59 7.91
C PRO A 28 -18.18 -4.19 6.94
N GLN A 29 -18.47 -4.09 5.64
CA GLN A 29 -17.48 -4.38 4.62
C GLN A 29 -16.27 -3.49 4.91
N LYS A 30 -15.10 -4.07 5.11
CA LYS A 30 -13.88 -3.31 5.40
C LYS A 30 -13.64 -2.41 4.18
N CYS A 31 -13.97 -1.12 4.31
CA CYS A 31 -13.48 -0.11 3.38
C CYS A 31 -11.96 -0.30 3.31
N GLY A 32 -11.38 -0.27 2.10
CA GLY A 32 -9.94 -0.41 1.92
C GLY A 32 -9.18 0.45 2.94
N ASN A 33 -7.98 0.02 3.33
CA ASN A 33 -7.19 0.79 4.29
C ASN A 33 -7.03 2.22 3.74
N PRO A 34 -7.48 3.28 4.46
CA PRO A 34 -7.41 4.64 3.93
C PRO A 34 -5.96 5.11 3.70
N GLY A 35 -4.99 4.40 4.26
CA GLY A 35 -3.55 4.64 4.06
C GLY A 35 -2.89 3.86 2.93
N SER A 36 -3.62 3.05 2.14
CA SER A 36 -3.02 2.31 1.03
C SER A 36 -3.87 2.30 -0.24
N PHE A 37 -3.20 2.34 -1.39
CA PHE A 37 -3.81 2.35 -2.72
C PHE A 37 -2.88 1.65 -3.73
N THR A 38 -3.35 1.36 -4.94
CA THR A 38 -2.51 0.77 -5.99
C THR A 38 -2.30 1.74 -7.14
N ILE A 39 -1.09 1.76 -7.69
CA ILE A 39 -0.74 2.52 -8.91
C ILE A 39 -0.18 1.60 -9.99
N LEU A 40 -0.28 2.03 -11.24
CA LEU A 40 0.50 1.47 -12.33
C LEU A 40 1.90 2.09 -12.30
N CYS A 41 2.93 1.26 -12.41
CA CYS A 41 4.29 1.75 -12.57
C CYS A 41 5.15 0.80 -13.41
N SER A 42 6.36 1.22 -13.76
CA SER A 42 7.35 0.35 -14.39
C SER A 42 8.75 0.58 -13.83
N VAL A 43 9.56 -0.47 -13.89
CA VAL A 43 10.99 -0.47 -13.56
C VAL A 43 11.73 -1.07 -14.74
N GLY A 44 12.59 -0.28 -15.39
CA GLY A 44 13.21 -0.68 -16.66
C GLY A 44 12.15 -1.05 -17.70
N THR A 45 12.19 -2.28 -18.19
CA THR A 45 11.23 -2.83 -19.18
C THR A 45 10.02 -3.52 -18.55
N ILE A 46 9.98 -3.67 -17.22
CA ILE A 46 8.96 -4.43 -16.49
C ILE A 46 7.83 -3.50 -16.09
N HIS A 47 6.60 -3.90 -16.41
CA HIS A 47 5.39 -3.13 -16.12
C HIS A 47 4.60 -3.81 -15.01
N PHE A 48 4.12 -3.01 -14.06
CA PHE A 48 3.30 -3.45 -12.94
C PHE A 48 1.94 -2.77 -13.03
N ASP A 49 0.90 -3.57 -13.27
CA ASP A 49 -0.49 -3.07 -13.30
C ASP A 49 -0.95 -2.59 -11.93
N LYS A 50 -0.37 -3.16 -10.87
CA LYS A 50 -0.69 -2.87 -9.47
C LYS A 50 0.56 -2.90 -8.62
N SER A 51 0.95 -1.73 -8.13
CA SER A 51 1.97 -1.57 -7.11
C SER A 51 1.34 -0.94 -5.89
N LEU A 52 1.49 -1.56 -4.74
CA LEU A 52 0.89 -1.12 -3.48
C LEU A 52 1.64 0.09 -2.96
N CYS A 53 1.00 1.24 -2.94
CA CYS A 53 1.43 2.40 -2.19
C CYS A 53 0.89 2.29 -0.76
N ASP A 54 1.76 2.21 0.23
CA ASP A 54 1.39 2.05 1.64
C ASP A 54 2.06 3.10 2.52
N SER A 55 1.26 4.01 3.07
CA SER A 55 1.70 5.00 4.05
C SER A 55 2.03 4.40 5.42
N GLY A 56 1.65 3.15 5.68
CA GLY A 56 2.07 2.39 6.85
C GLY A 56 3.52 1.88 6.73
N ALA A 57 3.94 1.50 5.53
CA ALA A 57 5.30 1.04 5.25
C ALA A 57 6.29 2.20 5.26
N SER A 58 7.40 2.09 5.99
CA SER A 58 8.44 3.12 6.03
C SER A 58 9.36 3.11 4.81
N ILE A 59 9.52 1.95 4.19
CA ILE A 59 10.48 1.66 3.12
C ILE A 59 9.79 1.03 1.91
N ASN A 60 10.47 0.99 0.77
CA ASN A 60 10.01 0.27 -0.42
C ASN A 60 10.55 -1.17 -0.41
N LEU A 61 9.71 -2.13 -0.80
CA LEU A 61 10.08 -3.54 -0.86
C LEU A 61 9.90 -4.09 -2.28
N MET A 62 10.86 -4.92 -2.70
CA MET A 62 10.81 -5.67 -3.94
C MET A 62 11.09 -7.16 -3.67
N PRO A 63 10.22 -8.08 -4.12
CA PRO A 63 10.53 -9.50 -4.14
C PRO A 63 11.79 -9.81 -4.97
N LEU A 64 12.60 -10.75 -4.50
CA LEU A 64 13.80 -11.20 -5.21
C LEU A 64 13.48 -11.73 -6.61
N SER A 65 12.32 -12.38 -6.81
CA SER A 65 11.88 -12.86 -8.13
C SER A 65 11.83 -11.75 -9.16
N ILE A 66 11.29 -10.59 -8.77
CA ILE A 66 11.13 -9.41 -9.63
C ILE A 66 12.47 -8.75 -9.88
N TYR A 67 13.33 -8.66 -8.87
CA TYR A 67 14.65 -8.04 -9.02
C TYR A 67 15.57 -8.79 -9.99
N ARG A 68 15.38 -10.09 -10.21
CA ARG A 68 16.26 -10.90 -11.09
C ARG A 68 16.27 -10.46 -12.55
N GLU A 69 15.16 -9.94 -13.06
CA GLU A 69 15.09 -9.45 -14.44
C GLU A 69 15.84 -8.12 -14.64
N PRO A 70 15.55 -7.03 -13.89
CA PRO A 70 16.25 -5.76 -14.04
C PRO A 70 17.70 -5.83 -13.53
N LYS A 71 18.05 -6.81 -12.68
CA LYS A 71 19.43 -7.06 -12.24
C LYS A 71 20.42 -7.27 -13.39
N LYS A 72 20.00 -7.77 -14.55
CA LYS A 72 20.89 -7.90 -15.72
C LYS A 72 21.41 -6.54 -16.21
N GLU A 73 20.70 -5.46 -15.90
CA GLU A 73 20.98 -4.09 -16.32
C GLU A 73 21.47 -3.20 -15.16
N ILE A 74 21.29 -3.63 -13.91
CA ILE A 74 21.54 -2.85 -12.69
C ILE A 74 22.72 -3.45 -11.91
N GLY A 75 23.69 -2.61 -11.52
CA GLY A 75 24.82 -3.00 -10.69
C GLY A 75 24.39 -3.39 -9.27
N GLU A 76 25.08 -4.37 -8.67
CA GLU A 76 24.78 -4.89 -7.34
C GLU A 76 25.44 -4.04 -6.24
N ILE A 77 24.67 -3.56 -5.26
CA ILE A 77 25.20 -3.05 -4.00
C ILE A 77 24.92 -4.10 -2.91
N ARG A 78 25.98 -4.53 -2.22
CA ARG A 78 25.91 -5.56 -1.17
C ARG A 78 25.03 -5.10 -0.02
N SER A 79 24.23 -6.05 0.49
CA SER A 79 23.46 -5.94 1.72
C SER A 79 24.33 -5.40 2.85
N ALA A 80 24.05 -4.17 3.30
CA ALA A 80 24.45 -3.73 4.63
C ALA A 80 23.75 -4.64 5.67
N THR A 81 24.38 -4.87 6.82
CA THR A 81 23.85 -5.71 7.92
C THR A 81 22.58 -5.09 8.52
N ILE A 82 21.46 -5.15 7.81
CA ILE A 82 20.16 -4.64 8.24
C ILE A 82 19.18 -5.81 8.41
N SER A 83 18.23 -5.64 9.32
CA SER A 83 17.10 -6.55 9.49
C SER A 83 15.81 -5.75 9.47
N LEU A 84 14.76 -6.34 8.90
CA LEU A 84 13.43 -5.74 8.82
C LEU A 84 12.52 -6.43 9.81
N GLN A 85 11.93 -5.68 10.73
CA GLN A 85 10.92 -6.20 11.65
C GLN A 85 9.52 -5.83 11.16
N GLN A 86 8.69 -6.84 10.91
CA GLN A 86 7.29 -6.62 10.53
C GLN A 86 6.36 -6.56 11.75
N ALA A 87 5.13 -6.10 11.53
CA ALA A 87 4.10 -5.99 12.57
C ALA A 87 3.78 -7.33 13.26
N HIS A 88 4.05 -8.46 12.61
CA HIS A 88 3.86 -9.81 13.15
C HIS A 88 5.05 -10.33 13.95
N GLN A 89 6.00 -9.45 14.32
CA GLN A 89 7.25 -9.80 15.00
C GLN A 89 8.16 -10.73 14.18
N THR A 90 7.85 -10.93 12.90
CA THR A 90 8.70 -11.63 11.95
C THR A 90 9.86 -10.71 11.57
N THR A 91 11.07 -11.28 11.57
CA THR A 91 12.28 -10.59 11.14
C THR A 91 12.68 -11.13 9.77
N ILE A 92 12.78 -10.26 8.78
CA ILE A 92 13.24 -10.58 7.43
C ILE A 92 14.65 -10.01 7.27
N ILE A 93 15.58 -10.84 6.79
CA ILE A 93 16.91 -10.39 6.39
C ILE A 93 16.85 -10.09 4.89
N PRO A 94 17.11 -8.86 4.46
CA PRO A 94 17.18 -8.52 3.05
C PRO A 94 18.33 -9.22 2.33
N GLU A 95 18.06 -9.59 1.09
CA GLU A 95 19.07 -10.11 0.17
C GLU A 95 19.94 -8.97 -0.36
N TRP A 96 19.32 -7.84 -0.73
CA TRP A 96 20.01 -6.70 -1.35
C TRP A 96 19.36 -5.37 -0.98
N ILE A 97 20.15 -4.30 -1.04
CA ILE A 97 19.68 -2.92 -1.05
C ILE A 97 20.01 -2.37 -2.42
N VAL A 98 19.03 -1.83 -3.12
CA VAL A 98 19.19 -1.29 -4.46
C VAL A 98 18.84 0.18 -4.42
N GLU A 99 19.84 1.03 -4.56
CA GLU A 99 19.70 2.49 -4.53
C GLU A 99 19.39 3.04 -5.92
N ASP A 100 18.69 4.17 -5.97
CA ASP A 100 18.44 4.96 -7.19
C ASP A 100 17.78 4.19 -8.35
N MET A 101 16.98 3.16 -8.05
CA MET A 101 16.25 2.44 -9.08
C MET A 101 15.15 3.33 -9.68
N LEU A 102 15.17 3.50 -11.01
CA LEU A 102 14.23 4.37 -11.69
C LEU A 102 12.84 3.71 -11.81
N VAL A 103 11.87 4.27 -11.10
CA VAL A 103 10.46 3.89 -11.18
C VAL A 103 9.71 4.93 -11.99
N ARG A 104 9.01 4.50 -13.04
CA ARG A 104 8.14 5.34 -13.84
C ARG A 104 6.70 5.24 -13.37
N VAL A 105 6.06 6.38 -13.14
CA VAL A 105 4.63 6.49 -12.84
C VAL A 105 4.02 7.51 -13.80
N GLY A 106 3.21 7.02 -14.74
CA GLY A 106 2.73 7.82 -15.87
C GLY A 106 3.90 8.43 -16.65
N LYS A 107 3.95 9.76 -16.71
CA LYS A 107 5.02 10.51 -17.40
C LYS A 107 6.25 10.81 -16.55
N PHE A 108 6.18 10.58 -15.24
CA PHE A 108 7.23 10.93 -14.29
C PHE A 108 8.13 9.74 -14.00
N VAL A 109 9.39 10.04 -13.68
CA VAL A 109 10.39 9.05 -13.28
C VAL A 109 10.97 9.50 -11.95
N PHE A 110 11.02 8.59 -10.99
CA PHE A 110 11.54 8.83 -9.65
C PHE A 110 12.69 7.86 -9.38
N PRO A 111 13.81 8.32 -8.79
CA PRO A 111 14.78 7.42 -8.17
C PRO A 111 14.16 6.86 -6.88
N VAL A 112 14.27 5.55 -6.70
CA VAL A 112 13.65 4.82 -5.58
C VAL A 112 14.62 3.80 -5.04
N ASP A 113 14.87 3.86 -3.75
CA ASP A 113 15.64 2.82 -3.05
C ASP A 113 14.72 1.67 -2.67
N PHE A 114 15.10 0.45 -3.04
CA PHE A 114 14.38 -0.77 -2.70
C PHE A 114 15.20 -1.67 -1.77
N ILE A 115 14.50 -2.24 -0.80
CA ILE A 115 15.00 -3.40 -0.06
C ILE A 115 14.47 -4.65 -0.75
N VAL A 116 15.40 -5.48 -1.25
CA VAL A 116 15.08 -6.72 -1.95
C VAL A 116 15.05 -7.87 -0.95
N VAL A 117 13.94 -8.59 -0.89
CA VAL A 117 13.70 -9.67 0.07
C VAL A 117 13.34 -10.97 -0.65
N ASN A 118 13.85 -12.09 -0.14
CA ASN A 118 13.45 -13.41 -0.62
C ASN A 118 12.13 -13.83 0.04
N MET A 119 11.03 -13.40 -0.58
CA MET A 119 9.67 -13.70 -0.14
C MET A 119 8.84 -14.20 -1.33
N GLU A 120 7.72 -14.84 -1.04
CA GLU A 120 6.74 -15.19 -2.06
C GLU A 120 6.17 -13.92 -2.69
N GLU A 121 6.15 -13.89 -4.02
CA GLU A 121 5.60 -12.79 -4.78
C GLU A 121 4.08 -12.80 -4.72
N ASN A 122 3.49 -11.71 -4.25
CA ASN A 122 2.07 -11.49 -4.42
C ASN A 122 1.81 -11.01 -5.85
N LYS A 123 1.29 -11.89 -6.71
CA LYS A 123 1.00 -11.60 -8.12
C LYS A 123 0.00 -10.46 -8.32
N GLU A 124 -0.85 -10.17 -7.33
CA GLU A 124 -1.80 -9.06 -7.42
C GLU A 124 -1.17 -7.70 -7.10
N VAL A 125 -0.19 -7.66 -6.20
CA VAL A 125 0.54 -6.45 -5.78
C VAL A 125 2.04 -6.76 -5.64
N PRO A 126 2.73 -6.96 -6.77
CA PRO A 126 4.13 -7.38 -6.80
C PRO A 126 5.12 -6.45 -6.08
N LEU A 127 4.83 -5.15 -5.99
CA LEU A 127 5.71 -4.15 -5.38
C LEU A 127 5.02 -3.41 -4.23
N ILE A 128 5.80 -3.06 -3.21
CA ILE A 128 5.37 -2.17 -2.13
C ILE A 128 6.20 -0.89 -2.19
N LEU A 129 5.52 0.23 -2.38
CA LEU A 129 6.04 1.58 -2.34
C LEU A 129 5.63 2.22 -1.03
N GLY A 130 6.58 2.41 -0.14
CA GLY A 130 6.33 2.93 1.20
C GLY A 130 6.28 4.45 1.25
N ARG A 131 6.28 4.98 2.47
CA ARG A 131 6.36 6.41 2.77
C ARG A 131 7.57 7.08 2.14
N SER A 132 8.71 6.39 2.02
CA SER A 132 9.90 6.93 1.35
C SER A 132 9.59 7.35 -0.09
N PHE A 133 8.99 6.47 -0.89
CA PHE A 133 8.55 6.81 -2.25
C PHE A 133 7.46 7.90 -2.26
N LEU A 134 6.45 7.77 -1.40
CA LEU A 134 5.35 8.75 -1.32
C LEU A 134 5.86 10.16 -0.97
N ALA A 135 6.86 10.26 -0.09
CA ALA A 135 7.49 11.52 0.26
C ALA A 135 8.30 12.10 -0.92
N THR A 136 9.07 11.27 -1.63
CA THR A 136 9.81 11.66 -2.84
C THR A 136 8.87 12.22 -3.91
N GLY A 137 7.74 11.55 -4.14
CA GLY A 137 6.73 11.98 -5.10
C GLY A 137 5.84 13.13 -4.61
N ARG A 138 5.99 13.58 -3.34
CA ARG A 138 5.10 14.54 -2.67
C ARG A 138 3.62 14.15 -2.83
N ALA A 139 3.34 12.86 -2.65
CA ALA A 139 2.01 12.30 -2.85
C ALA A 139 0.98 12.98 -1.93
N ILE A 140 -0.15 13.36 -2.52
CA ILE A 140 -1.32 13.84 -1.79
C ILE A 140 -2.35 12.71 -1.87
N LEU A 141 -2.78 12.24 -0.70
CA LEU A 141 -3.89 11.32 -0.54
C LEU A 141 -5.13 12.17 -0.26
N ASP A 142 -6.06 12.22 -1.22
CA ASP A 142 -7.33 12.96 -1.16
C ASP A 142 -8.50 12.03 -0.80
#